data_AF-A0A0S6X265-F1
#
_entry.id   AF-A0A0S6X265-F1
#
_cell.length_a   1.000
_cell.length_b   1.000
_cell.length_c   1.000
_cell.angle_alpha   90.00
_cell.angle_beta   90.00
_cell.angle_gamma   90.00
#
_symmetry.space_group_name_H-M   'P 1'
#
loop_
_entity.id
_entity.type
_entity.pdbx_description
1 polymer ?
#
loop_
_entity_poly.entity_id
_entity_poly.type
_entity_poly.pdbx_seq_one_letter_code
_entity_poly.pdbx_strand_id
1 'polypeptide(L)'
;MKGQTLILSNPNVRRRAHQLIECAPDRAVLNIREAGRTNDQNAKMWAMLSDIARAKPQGRVLTTENWKALFMNAAGFSCTFEPALDGRGVVPLGFKSSRLNKAEFSDLIEAIYAFGAEHGVEWTDPVERKAA
;
A
#
# COMPACT_ATOMS: atom_id res chain seq x y z
N MET A 1 -4.65 15.38 -0.98
CA MET A 1 -3.80 14.25 -1.43
C MET A 1 -4.16 13.02 -0.62
N LYS A 2 -4.13 11.83 -1.23
CA LYS A 2 -4.29 10.55 -0.52
C LYS A 2 -3.00 10.27 0.25
N GLY A 3 -3.10 9.70 1.46
CA GLY A 3 -1.93 9.46 2.33
C GLY A 3 -0.85 8.63 1.63
N GLN A 4 0.41 9.02 1.81
CA GLN A 4 1.58 8.37 1.20
C GLN A 4 2.54 7.90 2.30
N THR A 5 3.02 6.66 2.17
CA THR A 5 4.02 6.09 3.08
C THR A 5 5.34 5.95 2.34
N LEU A 6 6.43 6.42 2.95
CA LEU A 6 7.79 6.23 2.46
C LEU A 6 8.63 5.58 3.56
N ILE A 7 9.46 4.60 3.18
CA ILE A 7 10.47 4.01 4.05
C ILE A 7 11.79 4.73 3.79
N LEU A 8 12.36 5.39 4.80
CA LEU A 8 13.60 6.16 4.67
C LEU A 8 14.84 5.25 4.64
N SER A 9 14.95 4.41 3.62
CA SER A 9 16.01 3.40 3.47
C SER A 9 17.29 3.93 2.82
N ASN A 10 17.21 5.01 2.03
CA ASN A 10 18.37 5.57 1.33
C ASN A 10 18.27 7.10 1.10
N PRO A 11 19.36 7.77 0.70
CA PRO A 11 19.37 9.23 0.48
C PRO A 11 18.39 9.72 -0.60
N ASN A 12 18.09 8.91 -1.62
CA ASN A 12 17.15 9.30 -2.68
C ASN A 12 15.72 9.34 -2.16
N VAL A 13 15.30 8.35 -1.36
CA VAL A 13 13.97 8.36 -0.71
C VAL A 13 13.87 9.53 0.27
N ARG A 14 14.95 9.86 0.98
CA ARG A 14 15.00 11.04 1.85
C ARG A 14 14.80 12.34 1.05
N ARG A 15 15.48 12.51 -0.09
CA ARG A 15 15.27 13.65 -0.99
C ARG A 15 13.82 13.74 -1.47
N ARG A 16 13.22 12.60 -1.80
CA ARG A 16 11.80 12.53 -2.18
C ARG A 16 10.87 12.93 -1.04
N ALA A 17 11.16 12.51 0.19
CA ALA A 17 10.39 12.92 1.37
C ALA A 17 10.44 14.45 1.55
N HIS A 18 11.60 15.08 1.38
CA HIS A 18 11.69 16.55 1.39
C HIS A 18 10.79 17.20 0.33
N GLN A 19 10.85 16.74 -0.92
CA GLN A 19 10.00 17.26 -2.00
C GLN A 19 8.50 17.14 -1.68
N LEU A 20 8.08 16.06 -1.04
CA LEU A 20 6.68 15.88 -0.63
C LEU A 20 6.26 16.84 0.48
N ILE A 21 7.15 17.15 1.41
CA ILE A 21 6.90 18.13 2.48
C ILE A 21 6.71 19.52 1.86
N GLU A 22 7.57 19.91 0.92
CA GLU A 22 7.48 21.22 0.23
C GLU A 22 6.18 21.37 -0.57
N CYS A 23 5.66 20.28 -1.15
CA CYS A 23 4.43 20.29 -1.95
C CYS A 23 3.16 19.97 -1.14
N ALA A 24 3.26 19.79 0.18
CA ALA A 24 2.12 19.39 1.00
C ALA A 24 1.09 20.52 1.13
N PRO A 25 -0.23 20.22 1.09
CA PRO A 25 -1.27 21.24 1.28
C PRO A 25 -1.35 21.70 2.74
N ASP A 26 -1.95 22.87 2.96
CA ASP A 26 -2.19 23.40 4.31
C ASP A 26 -2.85 22.38 5.24
N ARG A 27 -2.35 22.32 6.47
CA ARG A 27 -2.79 21.39 7.53
C ARG A 27 -2.54 19.90 7.24
N ALA A 28 -1.64 19.55 6.31
CA ALA A 28 -1.17 18.17 6.15
C ALA A 28 -0.47 17.67 7.43
N VAL A 29 -0.60 16.35 7.70
CA VAL A 29 -0.01 15.70 8.87
C VAL A 29 1.18 14.83 8.46
N LEU A 30 2.35 15.09 9.04
CA LEU A 30 3.55 14.25 8.90
C LEU A 30 3.70 13.36 10.14
N ASN A 31 3.87 12.05 9.94
CA ASN A 31 4.17 11.11 11.01
C ASN A 31 5.52 10.44 10.71
N ILE A 32 6.48 10.61 11.62
CA ILE A 32 7.79 9.94 11.58
C ILE A 32 7.84 8.97 12.74
N ARG A 33 8.18 7.71 12.47
CA ARG A 33 8.26 6.64 13.45
C ARG A 33 9.43 5.71 13.12
N GLU A 34 10.03 5.11 14.13
CA GLU A 34 11.05 4.07 13.93
C GLU A 34 10.46 2.83 13.26
N ALA A 35 11.30 2.14 12.48
CA ALA A 35 11.01 0.84 11.91
C ALA A 35 10.89 -0.20 13.05
N GLY A 36 9.84 -1.02 13.02
CA GLY A 36 9.59 -2.03 14.03
C GLY A 36 9.44 -3.38 13.35
N ARG A 37 9.95 -4.46 13.95
CA ARG A 37 10.09 -5.78 13.29
C ARG A 37 8.80 -6.35 12.64
N THR A 38 7.62 -6.08 13.22
CA THR A 38 6.30 -6.44 12.64
C THR A 38 5.72 -5.32 11.76
N ASN A 39 6.17 -4.10 12.01
CA ASN A 39 5.81 -2.89 11.30
C ASN A 39 6.45 -2.82 9.91
N ASP A 40 7.58 -3.50 9.70
CA ASP A 40 8.36 -3.46 8.46
C ASP A 40 7.61 -4.09 7.28
N GLN A 41 6.94 -5.23 7.48
CA GLN A 41 6.14 -5.87 6.43
C GLN A 41 4.90 -5.05 6.07
N ASN A 42 4.21 -4.49 7.07
CA ASN A 42 3.08 -3.59 6.82
C ASN A 42 3.52 -2.28 6.16
N ALA A 43 4.63 -1.67 6.61
CA ALA A 43 5.19 -0.47 6.02
C ALA A 43 5.60 -0.73 4.56
N LYS A 44 6.19 -1.89 4.28
CA LYS A 44 6.57 -2.33 2.93
C LYS A 44 5.34 -2.45 2.02
N MET A 45 4.28 -3.12 2.48
CA MET A 45 3.01 -3.20 1.75
C MET A 45 2.50 -1.79 1.39
N TRP A 46 2.44 -0.88 2.37
CA TRP A 46 1.96 0.48 2.15
C TRP A 46 2.85 1.31 1.21
N ALA A 47 4.17 1.13 1.28
CA ALA A 47 5.11 1.77 0.37
C ALA A 47 4.89 1.28 -1.07
N MET A 48 4.78 -0.05 -1.27
CA MET A 48 4.51 -0.64 -2.57
C MET A 48 3.17 -0.18 -3.16
N LEU A 49 2.09 -0.18 -2.36
CA LEU A 49 0.79 0.32 -2.78
C LEU A 49 0.84 1.82 -3.13
N SER A 50 1.67 2.61 -2.44
CA SER A 50 1.88 4.02 -2.73
C SER A 50 2.56 4.23 -4.08
N ASP A 51 3.53 3.38 -4.43
CA ASP A 51 4.21 3.43 -5.73
C ASP A 51 3.28 3.02 -6.87
N ILE A 52 2.45 1.98 -6.69
CA ILE A 52 1.40 1.60 -7.64
C ILE A 52 0.40 2.75 -7.85
N ALA A 53 -0.09 3.34 -6.75
CA ALA A 53 -1.04 4.45 -6.84
C ALA A 53 -0.46 5.66 -7.60
N ARG A 54 0.86 5.87 -7.51
CA ARG A 54 1.57 6.93 -8.22
C ARG A 54 1.78 6.60 -9.71
N ALA A 55 2.11 5.36 -10.02
CA ALA A 55 2.30 4.89 -11.39
C ALA A 55 1.00 4.92 -12.21
N LYS A 56 -0.16 4.92 -11.55
CA LYS A 56 -1.50 4.97 -12.18
C LYS A 56 -1.63 3.93 -13.31
N PRO A 57 -1.37 2.64 -13.02
CA PRO A 57 -1.41 1.59 -14.03
C PRO A 57 -2.80 1.56 -14.69
N GLN A 58 -2.80 1.38 -16.01
CA GLN A 58 -4.02 1.39 -16.84
C GLN A 58 -4.86 2.67 -16.68
N GLY A 59 -4.24 3.80 -16.29
CA GLY A 59 -4.92 5.08 -16.05
C GLY A 59 -5.77 5.13 -14.77
N ARG A 60 -5.73 4.10 -13.92
CA ARG A 60 -6.58 4.02 -12.71
C ARG A 60 -6.04 4.91 -11.59
N VAL A 61 -6.88 5.81 -11.08
CA VAL A 61 -6.54 6.73 -9.97
C VAL A 61 -7.21 6.29 -8.66
N LEU A 62 -6.69 5.21 -8.07
CA LEU A 62 -7.24 4.64 -6.83
C LEU A 62 -6.47 5.09 -5.58
N THR A 63 -7.08 4.93 -4.40
CA THR A 63 -6.36 5.05 -3.12
C THR A 63 -5.49 3.82 -2.89
N THR A 64 -4.48 3.96 -2.05
CA THR A 64 -3.68 2.83 -1.55
C THR A 64 -4.57 1.78 -0.87
N GLU A 65 -5.56 2.22 -0.10
CA GLU A 65 -6.59 1.36 0.51
C GLU A 65 -7.41 0.58 -0.53
N ASN A 66 -7.82 1.21 -1.62
CA ASN A 66 -8.57 0.54 -2.68
C ASN A 66 -7.67 -0.47 -3.43
N TRP A 67 -6.41 -0.12 -3.68
CA TRP A 67 -5.45 -1.07 -4.23
C TRP A 67 -5.25 -2.27 -3.31
N LYS A 68 -5.11 -2.06 -1.99
CA LYS A 68 -5.03 -3.14 -1.00
C LYS A 68 -6.24 -4.06 -1.09
N ALA A 69 -7.45 -3.50 -1.17
CA ALA A 69 -8.68 -4.29 -1.30
C ALA A 69 -8.70 -5.14 -2.58
N LEU A 70 -8.26 -4.58 -3.72
CA LEU A 70 -8.17 -5.31 -4.98
C LEU A 70 -7.17 -6.46 -4.91
N PHE A 71 -5.99 -6.24 -4.34
CA PHE A 71 -4.99 -7.29 -4.17
C PHE A 71 -5.44 -8.36 -3.18
N MET A 72 -6.09 -7.98 -2.09
CA MET A 72 -6.66 -8.96 -1.17
C MET A 72 -7.77 -9.78 -1.82
N ASN A 73 -8.62 -9.17 -2.65
CA ASN A 73 -9.62 -9.91 -3.42
C ASN A 73 -8.97 -10.87 -4.43
N ALA A 74 -7.93 -10.42 -5.14
CA ALA A 74 -7.17 -11.26 -6.07
C ALA A 74 -6.46 -12.43 -5.39
N ALA A 75 -6.00 -12.23 -4.13
CA ALA A 75 -5.41 -13.27 -3.30
C ALA A 75 -6.46 -14.24 -2.67
N GLY A 76 -7.74 -14.11 -3.02
CA GLY A 76 -8.80 -15.03 -2.57
C GLY A 76 -9.41 -14.68 -1.21
N PHE A 77 -9.06 -13.54 -0.61
CA PHE A 77 -9.72 -13.10 0.62
C PHE A 77 -11.12 -12.59 0.32
N SER A 78 -12.10 -13.13 1.05
CA SER A 78 -13.50 -12.71 0.95
C SER A 78 -13.76 -11.46 1.81
N CYS A 79 -14.68 -10.63 1.33
CA CYS A 79 -15.35 -9.63 2.14
C CYS A 79 -16.80 -10.04 2.39
N THR A 80 -17.32 -9.67 3.54
CA THR A 80 -18.75 -9.78 3.83
C THR A 80 -19.44 -8.56 3.24
N PHE A 81 -20.62 -8.73 2.66
CA PHE A 81 -21.45 -7.61 2.22
C PHE A 81 -22.59 -7.45 3.21
N GLU A 82 -22.66 -6.29 3.84
CA GLU A 82 -23.75 -5.96 4.76
C GLU A 82 -24.67 -4.90 4.14
N PRO A 83 -25.97 -4.92 4.43
CA PRO A 83 -26.87 -3.83 4.05
C PRO A 83 -26.37 -2.48 4.57
N ALA A 84 -26.45 -1.44 3.74
CA ALA A 84 -26.14 -0.08 4.17
C ALA A 84 -27.12 0.40 5.25
N LEU A 85 -26.67 1.29 6.15
CA LEU A 85 -27.50 1.80 7.25
C LEU A 85 -28.74 2.57 6.78
N ASP A 86 -28.69 3.16 5.58
CA ASP A 86 -29.81 3.84 4.94
C ASP A 86 -30.72 2.89 4.14
N GLY A 87 -30.43 1.59 4.16
CA GLY A 87 -31.12 0.55 3.41
C GLY A 87 -30.86 0.56 1.91
N ARG A 88 -29.94 1.41 1.41
CA ARG A 88 -29.65 1.55 -0.02
C ARG A 88 -28.36 0.84 -0.39
N GLY A 89 -28.52 -0.37 -0.93
CA GLY A 89 -27.41 -1.17 -1.43
C GLY A 89 -26.66 -1.91 -0.33
N VAL A 90 -25.42 -2.29 -0.64
CA VAL A 90 -24.57 -3.09 0.24
C VAL A 90 -23.20 -2.45 0.40
N VAL A 91 -22.63 -2.59 1.59
CA VAL A 91 -21.29 -2.13 1.93
C VAL A 91 -20.37 -3.34 2.06
N PRO A 92 -19.26 -3.40 1.31
CA PRO A 92 -18.25 -4.42 1.52
C PRO A 92 -17.52 -4.16 2.85
N LEU A 93 -17.67 -5.07 3.80
CA LEU A 93 -16.93 -5.11 5.05
C LEU A 93 -15.86 -6.21 4.95
N GLY A 94 -14.59 -5.81 4.93
CA GLY A 94 -13.52 -6.79 4.82
C GLY A 94 -12.17 -6.20 4.47
N PHE A 95 -11.34 -7.03 3.83
CA PHE A 95 -9.99 -6.69 3.37
C PHE A 95 -9.09 -6.12 4.48
N LYS A 96 -9.17 -6.74 5.66
CA LYS A 96 -8.29 -6.43 6.79
C LYS A 96 -7.03 -7.28 6.69
N SER A 97 -5.98 -6.73 6.08
CA SER A 97 -4.68 -7.40 5.98
C SER A 97 -4.07 -7.76 7.35
N SER A 98 -4.52 -7.10 8.42
CA SER A 98 -4.14 -7.42 9.80
C SER A 98 -4.63 -8.80 10.29
N ARG A 99 -5.54 -9.45 9.57
CA ARG A 99 -6.02 -10.82 9.88
C ARG A 99 -5.25 -11.91 9.13
N LEU A 100 -4.37 -11.53 8.21
CA LEU A 100 -3.59 -12.48 7.43
C LEU A 100 -2.52 -13.13 8.31
N ASN A 101 -2.34 -14.43 8.11
CA ASN A 101 -1.17 -15.12 8.64
C ASN A 101 0.09 -14.73 7.84
N LYS A 102 1.25 -15.20 8.30
CA LYS A 102 2.54 -14.81 7.69
C LYS A 102 2.69 -15.28 6.23
N ALA A 103 2.18 -16.46 5.89
CA ALA A 103 2.24 -17.00 4.53
C ALA A 103 1.31 -16.20 3.60
N GLU A 104 0.06 -16.01 4.01
CA GLU A 104 -0.94 -15.19 3.30
C GLU A 104 -0.47 -13.75 3.04
N PHE A 105 0.21 -13.15 4.02
CA PHE A 105 0.78 -11.81 3.86
C PHE A 105 1.95 -11.82 2.85
N SER A 106 2.77 -12.87 2.84
CA SER A 106 3.84 -13.05 1.84
C SER A 106 3.26 -13.15 0.44
N ASP A 107 2.22 -13.97 0.25
CA ASP A 107 1.52 -14.14 -1.03
C ASP A 107 0.92 -12.81 -1.52
N LEU A 108 0.36 -12.01 -0.60
CA LEU A 108 -0.13 -10.66 -0.91
C LEU A 108 0.99 -9.76 -1.43
N ILE A 109 2.16 -9.76 -0.78
CA ILE A 109 3.32 -8.96 -1.22
C ILE A 109 3.80 -9.41 -2.60
N GLU A 110 3.88 -10.72 -2.84
CA GLU A 110 4.27 -11.27 -4.14
C GLU A 110 3.30 -10.88 -5.27
N ALA A 111 1.99 -10.92 -5.00
CA ALA A 111 0.98 -10.46 -5.95
C ALA A 111 1.15 -8.97 -6.32
N ILE A 112 1.50 -8.13 -5.34
CA ILE A 112 1.76 -6.71 -5.58
C ILE A 112 3.04 -6.53 -6.43
N TYR A 113 4.09 -7.32 -6.18
CA TYR A 113 5.30 -7.29 -7.01
C TYR A 113 5.05 -7.73 -8.45
N ALA A 114 4.35 -8.85 -8.64
CA ALA A 114 4.03 -9.39 -9.95
C ALA A 114 3.26 -8.36 -10.79
N PHE A 115 2.22 -7.78 -10.21
CA PHE A 115 1.44 -6.72 -10.86
C PHE A 115 2.28 -5.49 -11.18
N GLY A 116 3.14 -5.04 -10.25
CA GLY A 116 4.01 -3.90 -10.50
C GLY A 116 5.03 -4.16 -11.61
N ALA A 117 5.58 -5.37 -11.71
CA ALA A 117 6.50 -5.76 -12.78
C ALA A 117 5.81 -5.75 -14.16
N GLU A 118 4.58 -6.27 -14.26
CA GLU A 118 3.78 -6.25 -15.49
C GLU A 118 3.46 -4.83 -15.97
N HIS A 119 3.35 -3.87 -15.05
CA HIS A 119 2.93 -2.50 -15.34
C HIS A 119 4.09 -1.49 -15.29
N GLY A 120 5.34 -1.94 -15.16
CA GLY A 120 6.51 -1.06 -15.13
C GLY A 120 6.55 -0.10 -13.94
N VAL A 121 6.08 -0.53 -12.77
CA VAL A 121 6.07 0.28 -11.55
C VAL A 121 7.48 0.43 -11.00
N GLU A 122 7.93 1.68 -10.84
CA GLU A 122 9.19 2.01 -10.18
C GLU A 122 9.04 1.97 -8.66
N TRP A 123 9.77 1.06 -8.00
CA TRP A 123 9.76 0.91 -6.55
C TRP A 123 10.69 1.92 -5.87
N THR A 124 10.19 2.59 -4.84
CA THR A 124 10.97 3.54 -4.03
C THR A 124 11.76 2.85 -2.91
N ASP A 125 11.32 1.69 -2.45
CA ASP A 125 12.05 0.89 -1.47
C ASP A 125 13.01 -0.08 -2.19
N PRO A 126 14.34 -0.02 -1.93
CA PRO A 126 15.27 -0.98 -2.46
C PRO A 126 14.87 -2.36 -1.93
N VAL A 127 14.50 -3.24 -2.84
CA VAL A 127 14.18 -4.63 -2.56
C VAL A 127 15.37 -5.26 -1.85
N GLU A 128 15.35 -5.32 -0.52
CA GLU A 128 16.17 -6.29 0.20
C GLU A 128 15.60 -7.67 -0.13
N ARG A 129 16.05 -8.24 -1.26
CA ARG A 129 16.25 -9.67 -1.33
C ARG A 129 17.33 -9.97 -0.30
N LYS A 130 16.94 -10.25 0.94
CA LYS A 130 17.80 -11.03 1.82
C LYS A 130 17.88 -12.41 1.20
N ALA A 131 18.89 -12.59 0.35
CA ALA A 131 19.39 -13.89 0.00
C ALA A 131 19.96 -14.52 1.29
N ALA A 132 19.26 -15.53 1.79
CA ALA A 132 19.80 -16.62 2.58
C ALA A 132 18.77 -17.76 2.57
#